data_AF-A0A3R6I170-F1
#
_entry.id   AF-A0A3R6I170-F1
#
_cell.length_a   1.000
_cell.length_b   1.000
_cell.length_c   1.000
_cell.angle_alpha   90.00
_cell.angle_beta   90.00
_cell.angle_gamma   90.00
#
_symmetry.space_group_name_H-M   'P 1'
#
loop_
_entity.id
_entity.type
_entity.pdbx_description
1 polymer ?
#
loop_
_entity_poly.entity_id
_entity_poly.type
_entity_poly.pdbx_seq_one_letter_code
_entity_poly.pdbx_strand_id
1 'polypeptide(L)'
;MMLATNKKIKSKEDVVNIALTYFSRWRIEEYFRCKKQMFQFENFRVRKLAAINALNFYITLCMAFLAHMSMKPETHALKVAIIQKADPVKEKVHFCYYRLAKGISGILSYAKEGVRLWFRTKRPAYRQLCLNLTA
;
A
#
# COMPACT_ATOMS: atom_id res chain seq x y z
N MET A 1 4.52 5.63 31.01
CA MET A 1 5.33 5.98 29.83
C MET A 1 5.73 7.44 29.94
N MET A 2 7.02 7.76 29.79
CA MET A 2 7.55 9.13 29.87
C MET A 2 7.86 9.64 28.46
N LEU A 3 7.38 10.82 28.10
CA LEU A 3 7.57 11.42 26.77
C LEU A 3 8.46 12.65 26.87
N ALA A 4 9.64 12.60 26.24
CA ALA A 4 10.47 13.77 26.03
C ALA A 4 10.03 14.48 24.73
N THR A 5 9.81 15.79 24.78
CA THR A 5 9.42 16.58 23.62
C THR A 5 10.17 17.91 23.58
N ASN A 6 10.45 18.40 22.37
CA ASN A 6 10.99 19.73 22.13
C ASN A 6 9.88 20.80 22.08
N LYS A 7 8.60 20.41 22.12
CA LYS A 7 7.47 21.33 22.09
C LYS A 7 7.29 21.99 23.45
N LYS A 8 7.07 23.32 23.47
CA LYS A 8 6.75 24.05 24.69
C LYS A 8 5.37 23.62 25.19
N ILE A 9 5.26 23.33 26.48
CA ILE A 9 4.00 22.96 27.13
C ILE A 9 3.54 24.18 27.92
N LYS A 10 2.42 24.79 27.52
CA LYS A 10 1.84 25.94 28.22
C LYS A 10 0.49 25.61 28.85
N SER A 11 -0.28 24.70 28.25
CA SER A 11 -1.60 24.31 28.72
C SER A 11 -1.76 22.79 28.84
N LYS A 12 -2.85 22.35 29.50
CA LYS A 12 -3.25 20.94 29.55
C LYS A 12 -3.55 20.37 28.16
N GLU A 13 -4.08 21.19 27.25
CA GLU A 13 -4.39 20.79 25.88
C GLU A 13 -3.12 20.46 25.10
N ASP A 14 -2.03 21.21 25.33
CA ASP A 14 -0.72 20.91 24.72
C ASP A 14 -0.24 19.51 25.12
N VAL A 15 -0.41 19.12 26.39
CA VAL A 15 -0.07 17.79 26.89
C VAL A 15 -0.90 16.71 26.20
N VAL A 16 -2.21 16.92 26.06
CA VAL A 16 -3.11 15.99 25.35
C VAL A 16 -2.71 15.86 23.88
N ASN A 17 -2.41 16.96 23.20
CA ASN A 17 -1.97 16.96 21.81
C ASN A 17 -0.63 16.24 21.60
N ILE A 18 0.31 16.39 22.54
CA ILE A 18 1.58 15.64 22.52
C ILE A 18 1.32 14.14 22.67
N ALA A 19 0.44 13.75 23.59
CA ALA A 19 0.06 12.35 23.78
C ALA A 19 -0.61 11.78 22.52
N LEU A 20 -1.56 12.50 21.92
CA LEU A 20 -2.22 12.10 20.67
C LEU A 20 -1.22 11.98 19.51
N THR A 21 -0.28 12.91 19.40
CA THR A 21 0.81 12.84 18.42
C THR A 21 1.64 11.58 18.64
N TYR A 22 1.98 11.25 19.89
CA TYR A 22 2.71 10.03 20.19
C TYR A 22 1.89 8.78 19.85
N PHE A 23 0.60 8.73 20.15
CA PHE A 23 -0.26 7.61 19.78
C PHE A 23 -0.40 7.46 18.27
N SER A 24 -0.37 8.56 17.51
CA SER A 24 -0.36 8.52 16.05
C SER A 24 0.86 7.76 15.47
N ARG A 25 1.94 7.59 16.26
CA ARG A 25 3.10 6.76 15.89
C ARG A 25 2.67 5.34 15.51
N TRP A 26 1.63 4.79 16.13
CA TRP A 26 1.10 3.46 15.82
C TRP A 26 0.74 3.27 14.33
N ARG A 27 0.44 4.36 13.60
CA ARG A 27 0.19 4.32 12.16
C ARG A 27 1.37 3.73 11.37
N ILE A 28 2.61 3.88 11.84
CA ILE A 28 3.77 3.28 11.16
C ILE A 28 3.80 1.75 11.31
N GLU A 29 3.33 1.23 12.44
CA GLU A 29 3.24 -0.21 12.65
C GLU A 29 2.16 -0.82 11.76
N GLU A 30 1.04 -0.12 11.59
CA GLU A 30 0.01 -0.50 10.64
C GLU A 30 0.55 -0.53 9.20
N TYR A 31 1.34 0.48 8.81
CA TYR A 31 2.02 0.51 7.52
C TYR A 31 2.91 -0.71 7.31
N PHE A 32 3.79 -1.03 8.27
CA PHE A 32 4.69 -2.18 8.15
C PHE A 32 3.93 -3.51 8.15
N ARG A 33 2.91 -3.65 8.99
CA ARG A 33 2.10 -4.88 9.04
C ARG A 33 1.33 -5.08 7.73
N CYS A 34 0.74 -4.01 7.18
CA CYS A 34 -0.03 -4.09 5.93
C CYS A 34 0.88 -4.47 4.77
N LYS A 35 2.06 -3.86 4.71
CA LYS A 35 3.11 -4.19 3.75
C LYS A 35 3.50 -5.67 3.81
N LYS A 36 3.71 -6.21 4.99
CA LYS A 36 4.08 -7.63 5.19
C LYS A 36 2.95 -8.58 4.80
N GLN A 37 1.75 -8.35 5.31
CA GLN A 37 0.62 -9.28 5.16
C GLN A 37 -0.03 -9.19 3.77
N MET A 38 -0.38 -7.99 3.31
CA MET A 38 -1.14 -7.82 2.05
C MET A 38 -0.27 -8.03 0.81
N PHE A 39 0.97 -7.52 0.84
CA PHE A 39 1.88 -7.64 -0.31
C PHE A 39 2.84 -8.83 -0.17
N GLN A 40 2.70 -9.64 0.89
CA GLN A 40 3.59 -10.78 1.17
C GLN A 40 5.07 -10.41 1.10
N PHE A 41 5.42 -9.22 1.60
CA PHE A 41 6.77 -8.65 1.45
C PHE A 41 7.89 -9.58 1.92
N GLU A 42 7.64 -10.35 2.98
CA GLU A 42 8.60 -11.31 3.55
C GLU A 42 8.78 -12.56 2.68
N ASN A 43 7.83 -12.86 1.78
CA ASN A 43 7.86 -14.01 0.90
C ASN A 43 8.46 -13.71 -0.49
N PHE A 44 9.05 -12.54 -0.70
CA PHE A 44 9.67 -12.19 -1.97
C PHE A 44 10.91 -13.02 -2.26
N ARG A 45 10.88 -13.71 -3.40
CA ARG A 45 12.00 -14.50 -3.91
C ARG A 45 12.61 -13.81 -5.12
N VAL A 46 13.68 -13.06 -4.88
CA VAL A 46 14.39 -12.31 -5.91
C VAL A 46 15.89 -12.54 -5.76
N ARG A 47 16.61 -12.74 -6.88
CA ARG A 47 18.03 -13.11 -6.88
C ARG A 47 19.02 -11.94 -6.75
N LYS A 48 18.56 -10.70 -6.97
CA LYS A 48 19.39 -9.48 -7.00
C LYS A 48 18.89 -8.46 -5.99
N LEU A 49 19.80 -7.84 -5.24
CA LEU A 49 19.48 -6.77 -4.29
C LEU A 49 18.79 -5.58 -4.97
N ALA A 50 19.26 -5.19 -6.16
CA ALA A 50 18.65 -4.09 -6.93
C ALA A 50 17.16 -4.35 -7.23
N ALA A 51 16.79 -5.60 -7.50
CA ALA A 51 15.41 -5.97 -7.79
C ALA A 51 14.55 -6.03 -6.51
N ILE A 52 15.13 -6.40 -5.36
CA ILE A 52 14.46 -6.27 -4.05
C ILE A 52 14.18 -4.80 -3.73
N ASN A 53 15.16 -3.92 -3.96
CA ASN A 53 15.02 -2.48 -3.72
C ASN A 53 13.96 -1.85 -4.64
N ALA A 54 13.93 -2.24 -5.92
CA ALA A 54 12.91 -1.80 -6.85
C ALA A 54 11.50 -2.26 -6.41
N LEU A 55 11.35 -3.52 -6.01
CA LEU A 55 10.07 -4.05 -5.54
C LEU A 55 9.60 -3.35 -4.25
N ASN A 56 10.53 -3.07 -3.34
CA ASN A 56 10.30 -2.28 -2.14
C ASN A 56 9.80 -0.85 -2.47
N PHE A 57 10.39 -0.21 -3.48
CA PHE A 57 9.97 1.10 -3.96
C PHE A 57 8.53 1.07 -4.52
N TYR A 58 8.19 0.09 -5.36
CA TYR A 58 6.83 -0.03 -5.91
C TYR A 58 5.78 -0.26 -4.83
N ILE A 59 6.07 -1.06 -3.81
CA ILE A 59 5.14 -1.25 -2.69
C ILE A 59 4.98 0.01 -1.86
N THR A 60 6.06 0.78 -1.71
CA THR A 60 6.00 2.08 -1.04
C THR A 60 5.06 3.03 -1.80
N LEU A 61 5.13 3.04 -3.13
CA LEU A 61 4.16 3.77 -3.99
C LEU A 61 2.72 3.26 -3.78
N CYS A 62 2.49 1.94 -3.74
CA CYS A 62 1.17 1.38 -3.47
C CYS A 62 0.64 1.80 -2.09
N MET A 63 1.47 1.74 -1.05
CA MET A 63 1.10 2.19 0.30
C MET A 63 0.83 3.70 0.35
N ALA A 64 1.61 4.51 -0.36
CA ALA A 64 1.37 5.95 -0.47
C ALA A 64 0.01 6.24 -1.15
N PHE A 65 -0.33 5.46 -2.18
CA PHE A 65 -1.64 5.54 -2.82
C PHE A 65 -2.78 5.19 -1.85
N LEU A 66 -2.64 4.11 -1.08
CA LEU A 66 -3.63 3.74 -0.05
C LEU A 66 -3.75 4.81 1.04
N ALA A 67 -2.65 5.42 1.47
CA ALA A 67 -2.63 6.54 2.39
C ALA A 67 -3.36 7.77 1.84
N HIS A 68 -3.08 8.13 0.60
CA HIS A 68 -3.76 9.23 -0.06
C HIS A 68 -5.27 8.97 -0.18
N MET A 69 -5.67 7.74 -0.54
CA MET A 69 -7.08 7.34 -0.59
C MET A 69 -7.76 7.36 0.79
N SER A 70 -7.03 7.00 1.85
CA SER A 70 -7.54 7.11 3.23
C SER A 70 -7.87 8.56 3.60
N MET A 71 -7.05 9.51 3.18
CA MET A 71 -7.22 10.94 3.51
C MET A 71 -8.34 11.63 2.73
N LYS A 72 -8.76 11.09 1.59
CA LYS A 72 -9.86 11.66 0.79
C LYS A 72 -11.19 11.64 1.55
N PRO A 73 -12.09 12.62 1.35
CA PRO A 73 -13.39 12.61 1.98
C PRO A 73 -14.23 11.40 1.52
N GLU A 74 -15.10 10.91 2.41
CA GLU A 74 -15.98 9.77 2.14
C GLU A 74 -17.06 10.06 1.09
N THR A 75 -17.19 11.31 0.64
CA THR A 75 -18.09 11.72 -0.43
C THR A 75 -17.64 11.26 -1.83
N HIS A 76 -16.39 10.81 -1.97
CA HIS A 76 -15.87 10.37 -3.26
C HIS A 76 -16.44 9.00 -3.67
N ALA A 77 -17.17 8.94 -4.78
CA ALA A 77 -17.87 7.73 -5.25
C ALA A 77 -16.98 6.48 -5.29
N LEU A 78 -15.74 6.58 -5.78
CA LEU A 78 -14.79 5.46 -5.77
C LEU A 78 -14.46 4.97 -4.36
N LYS A 79 -14.29 5.88 -3.39
CA LYS A 79 -13.94 5.51 -2.01
C LYS A 79 -15.13 4.80 -1.36
N VAL A 80 -16.35 5.27 -1.60
CA VAL A 80 -17.59 4.61 -1.16
C VAL A 80 -17.69 3.20 -1.72
N ALA A 81 -17.53 3.04 -3.04
CA ALA A 81 -17.55 1.73 -3.69
C ALA A 81 -16.48 0.77 -3.12
N ILE A 82 -15.26 1.27 -2.86
CA ILE A 82 -14.18 0.48 -2.24
C ILE A 82 -14.60 0.02 -0.83
N ILE A 83 -15.14 0.91 -0.01
CA ILE A 83 -15.56 0.60 1.37
C ILE A 83 -16.69 -0.42 1.38
N GLN A 84 -17.71 -0.22 0.54
CA GLN A 84 -18.81 -1.17 0.37
C GLN A 84 -18.29 -2.55 -0.06
N LYS A 85 -17.36 -2.59 -1.03
CA LYS A 85 -16.83 -3.85 -1.54
C LYS A 85 -15.88 -4.55 -0.57
N ALA A 86 -15.24 -3.81 0.33
CA ALA A 86 -14.35 -4.39 1.34
C ALA A 86 -15.08 -5.32 2.32
N ASP A 87 -16.39 -5.12 2.50
CA ASP A 87 -17.30 -5.90 3.35
C ASP A 87 -16.70 -6.18 4.75
N PRO A 88 -16.58 -5.13 5.59
CA PRO A 88 -15.95 -5.25 6.89
C PRO A 88 -16.90 -5.87 7.92
N VAL A 89 -16.45 -6.93 8.61
CA VAL A 89 -17.18 -7.61 9.70
C VAL A 89 -17.54 -6.67 10.87
N LYS A 90 -16.75 -5.63 11.11
CA LYS A 90 -16.99 -4.62 12.14
C LYS A 90 -16.90 -3.24 11.52
N GLU A 91 -17.89 -2.38 11.67
CA GLU A 91 -17.89 -1.06 11.04
C GLU A 91 -16.80 -0.13 11.62
N LYS A 92 -16.63 -0.13 12.95
CA LYS A 92 -15.79 0.84 13.70
C LYS A 92 -14.30 0.50 13.86
N VAL A 93 -13.73 -0.40 13.05
CA VAL A 93 -12.31 -0.77 13.21
C VAL A 93 -11.43 0.07 12.29
N HIS A 94 -10.43 0.73 12.86
CA HIS A 94 -9.55 1.69 12.19
C HIS A 94 -8.52 1.11 11.21
N PHE A 95 -8.63 -0.17 10.82
CA PHE A 95 -7.70 -0.80 9.86
C PHE A 95 -7.95 -0.34 8.42
N CYS A 96 -7.67 0.93 8.14
CA CYS A 96 -8.07 1.59 6.89
C CYS A 96 -7.33 1.00 5.68
N TYR A 97 -6.02 0.74 5.78
CA TYR A 97 -5.23 0.24 4.65
C TYR A 97 -5.66 -1.14 4.17
N TYR A 98 -5.98 -2.04 5.11
CA TYR A 98 -6.44 -3.39 4.78
C TYR A 98 -7.80 -3.37 4.11
N ARG A 99 -8.72 -2.54 4.60
CA ARG A 99 -10.06 -2.39 4.01
C ARG A 99 -9.97 -1.83 2.61
N LEU A 100 -9.21 -0.76 2.43
CA LEU A 100 -9.02 -0.14 1.12
C LEU A 100 -8.36 -1.13 0.15
N ALA A 101 -7.30 -1.82 0.56
CA ALA A 101 -6.63 -2.82 -0.27
C ALA A 101 -7.59 -3.97 -0.66
N LYS A 102 -8.36 -4.52 0.29
CA LYS A 102 -9.33 -5.59 0.05
C LYS A 102 -10.46 -5.13 -0.87
N GLY A 103 -11.00 -3.94 -0.65
CA GLY A 103 -12.05 -3.36 -1.50
C GLY A 103 -11.56 -3.12 -2.93
N ILE A 104 -10.35 -2.57 -3.10
CA ILE A 104 -9.72 -2.40 -4.41
C ILE A 104 -9.54 -3.76 -5.10
N SER A 105 -9.00 -4.75 -4.38
CA SER A 105 -8.84 -6.11 -4.91
C SER A 105 -10.18 -6.72 -5.35
N GLY A 106 -11.24 -6.53 -4.56
CA GLY A 106 -12.58 -7.01 -4.88
C GLY A 106 -13.29 -6.26 -6.02
N ILE A 107 -12.94 -5.00 -6.28
CA ILE A 107 -13.42 -4.28 -7.48
C ILE A 107 -12.68 -4.79 -8.70
N LEU A 108 -11.35 -4.88 -8.61
CA LEU A 108 -10.51 -5.32 -9.72
C LEU A 108 -10.75 -6.79 -10.10
N SER A 109 -11.22 -7.63 -9.18
CA SER A 109 -11.57 -9.03 -9.51
C SER A 109 -12.72 -9.16 -10.50
N TYR A 110 -13.59 -8.15 -10.62
CA TYR A 110 -14.65 -8.14 -11.65
C TYR A 110 -14.14 -7.73 -13.02
N ALA A 111 -12.96 -7.11 -13.12
CA ALA A 111 -12.37 -6.75 -14.39
C ALA A 111 -11.88 -8.03 -15.11
N LYS A 112 -12.69 -8.54 -16.04
CA LYS A 112 -12.34 -9.67 -16.92
C LYS A 112 -11.19 -9.31 -17.87
N GLU A 113 -11.11 -8.02 -18.20
CA GLU A 113 -10.08 -7.42 -19.02
C GLU A 113 -9.01 -6.84 -18.11
N GLY A 114 -7.91 -7.57 -17.91
CA GLY A 114 -6.77 -7.07 -17.14
C GLY A 114 -6.03 -5.94 -17.85
N VAL A 115 -4.93 -5.51 -17.24
CA VAL A 115 -4.03 -4.44 -17.75
C VAL A 115 -3.45 -4.74 -19.16
N ARG A 116 -3.56 -5.99 -19.63
CA ARG A 116 -3.13 -6.42 -20.98
C ARG A 116 -3.81 -5.64 -22.12
N LEU A 117 -5.05 -5.20 -21.96
CA LEU A 117 -5.73 -4.42 -22.99
C LEU A 117 -5.42 -2.92 -22.89
N TRP A 118 -5.01 -2.45 -21.71
CA TRP A 118 -4.55 -1.06 -21.51
C TRP A 118 -3.17 -0.80 -22.10
N PHE A 119 -2.29 -1.81 -22.10
CA PHE A 119 -1.00 -1.74 -22.78
C PHE A 119 -1.00 -2.68 -23.97
N ARG A 120 -1.11 -2.15 -25.20
CA ARG A 120 -0.74 -2.90 -26.41
C ARG A 120 0.75 -3.24 -26.32
N THR A 121 1.07 -4.36 -25.69
CA THR A 121 2.43 -4.87 -25.56
C THR A 121 2.85 -5.29 -26.97
N LYS A 122 3.58 -4.42 -27.68
CA LYS A 122 4.30 -4.82 -28.88
C LYS A 122 5.27 -5.92 -28.44
N ARG A 123 5.00 -7.18 -28.79
CA ARG A 123 5.97 -8.25 -28.56
C ARG A 123 7.23 -7.87 -29.33
N PRO A 124 8.42 -7.83 -28.70
CA PRO A 124 9.65 -7.78 -29.47
C PRO A 124 9.67 -9.01 -30.39
N ALA A 125 10.08 -8.84 -31.65
CA ALA A 125 10.25 -9.97 -32.56
C ALA A 125 11.16 -11.02 -31.89
N TYR A 126 10.74 -12.28 -31.87
CA TYR A 126 11.52 -13.37 -31.31
C TYR A 126 12.91 -13.34 -31.96
N ARG A 127 13.96 -13.06 -31.17
CA ARG A 127 15.33 -13.26 -31.62
C ARG A 127 15.64 -14.74 -31.47
N GLN A 128 15.79 -15.44 -32.59
CA GLN A 128 16.30 -16.81 -32.60
C GLN A 128 17.70 -16.80 -31.97
N LEU A 129 17.92 -17.66 -30.98
CA LEU A 129 19.23 -17.87 -30.40
C LEU A 129 20.05 -18.66 -31.44
N CYS A 130 21.03 -18.00 -32.08
CA CYS A 130 22.00 -18.67 -32.93
C CYS A 130 23.21 -19.09 -32.07
N LEU A 131 23.60 -20.36 -32.20
CA LEU A 131 24.90 -20.80 -31.69
C LEU A 131 25.97 -20.29 -32.65
N ASN A 132 26.97 -19.59 -32.14
CA ASN A 132 28.16 -19.25 -32.90
C ASN A 132 28.97 -20.55 -33.10
N LEU A 133 28.77 -21.22 -34.22
CA LEU A 133 29.66 -22.29 -34.64
C LEU A 133 30.96 -21.64 -35.11
N THR A 134 32.04 -21.87 -34.37
CA THR A 134 33.40 -21.52 -34.81
C THR A 134 33.83 -22.58 -35.83
N ALA A 135 34.30 -22.11 -37.00
CA ALA A 135 34.87 -22.94 -38.06
C ALA A 135 36.34 -23.25 -37.78
#